data_AF-A0A9X4H1M4-F1
#
_entry.id   AF-A0A9X4H1M4-F1
#
_cell.length_a   1.000
_cell.length_b   1.000
_cell.length_c   1.000
_cell.angle_alpha   90.00
_cell.angle_beta   90.00
_cell.angle_gamma   90.00
#
_symmetry.space_group_name_H-M   'P 1'
#
loop_
_entity.id
_entity.type
_entity.pdbx_description
1 polymer ?
#
loop_
_entity_poly.entity_id
_entity_poly.type
_entity_poly.pdbx_seq_one_letter_code
_entity_poly.pdbx_strand_id
1 'polypeptide(L)' 'MRQKYVEIRLTKCRLFLTEPELQNLLSLNPLLWKEGIRRGKYILRARAAKGRQAGGKQAEELPWNLKGGMR' A
#
# COMPACT_ATOMS: atom_id res chain seq x y z
N MET A 1 25.34 7.65 3.55
CA MET A 1 24.07 7.09 3.04
C MET A 1 22.99 7.25 4.09
N ARG A 2 21.77 7.67 3.74
CA ARG A 2 20.68 7.87 4.71
C ARG A 2 19.91 6.55 4.88
N GLN A 3 19.92 5.97 6.08
CA GLN A 3 19.15 4.76 6.38
C GLN A 3 17.66 5.06 6.36
N LYS A 4 16.89 4.20 5.69
CA LYS A 4 15.43 4.24 5.68
C LYS A 4 14.91 3.31 6.79
N TYR A 5 14.13 3.88 7.69
CA TYR A 5 13.50 3.16 8.79
C TYR A 5 12.00 2.98 8.52
N VAL A 6 11.47 1.84 8.94
CA VAL A 6 10.04 1.55 9.01
C VAL A 6 9.60 1.77 10.46
N GLU A 7 8.63 2.66 10.66
CA GLU A 7 8.02 2.88 11.97
C GLU A 7 6.91 1.84 12.21
N ILE A 8 7.02 1.09 13.30
CA ILE A 8 6.00 0.17 13.80
C ILE A 8 5.46 0.74 15.10
N ARG A 9 4.21 1.21 15.05
CA ARG A 9 3.53 1.80 16.21
C ARG A 9 2.87 0.67 17.01
N LEU A 10 3.39 0.42 18.21
CA LEU A 10 2.80 -0.49 19.18
C LEU A 10 2.02 0.29 20.24
N THR A 11 1.20 -0.39 21.03
CA THR A 11 0.33 0.24 22.04
C THR A 11 1.10 1.08 23.06
N LYS A 12 2.33 0.68 23.43
CA LYS A 12 3.13 1.33 24.48
C LYS A 12 4.41 2.00 23.99
N CYS A 13 4.84 1.71 22.76
CA CYS A 13 6.12 2.20 22.24
C CYS A 13 6.11 2.27 20.71
N ARG A 14 7.17 2.85 20.15
CA ARG A 14 7.43 2.91 18.71
C ARG A 14 8.72 2.18 18.42
N LEU A 15 8.68 1.22 17.51
CA LEU A 15 9.86 0.53 17.01
C LEU A 15 10.23 1.12 15.65
N PHE A 16 11.52 1.38 15.46
CA PHE A 16 12.07 1.79 14.18
C PHE A 16 13.06 0.71 13.76
N LEU A 17 12.77 0.06 12.64
CA LEU A 17 13.62 -1.00 12.11
C LEU A 17 13.94 -0.69 10.65
N THR A 18 15.15 -1.00 10.24
CA THR A 18 15.49 -1.05 8.82
C THR A 18 14.84 -2.27 8.16
N GLU A 19 14.73 -2.23 6.84
CA GLU A 19 14.20 -3.38 6.11
C GLU A 19 15.04 -4.65 6.34
N PRO A 20 16.39 -4.65 6.27
CA PRO A 20 17.19 -5.85 6.54
C PRO A 20 17.00 -6.41 7.96
N GLU A 21 16.88 -5.57 8.98
CA GLU A 21 16.63 -6.02 10.36
C GLU A 21 15.27 -6.72 10.47
N LEU A 22 14.24 -6.15 9.84
CA LEU A 22 12.92 -6.76 9.81
C LEU A 22 12.92 -8.08 9.04
N GLN A 23 13.65 -8.13 7.92
CA GLN A 23 13.80 -9.36 7.13
C GLN A 23 14.50 -10.45 7.94
N ASN A 24 15.58 -10.10 8.65
CA ASN A 24 16.31 -11.04 9.49
C ASN A 24 15.42 -11.56 10.65
N LEU A 25 14.72 -10.67 11.35
CA LEU A 25 13.82 -11.04 12.46
C LEU A 25 12.73 -12.02 12.02
N LEU A 26 12.06 -11.75 10.90
CA LEU A 26 10.97 -12.58 10.42
C LEU A 26 11.46 -13.88 9.75
N SER A 27 12.73 -13.94 9.30
CA SER A 27 13.32 -15.18 8.76
C SER A 27 13.33 -16.32 9.77
N LEU A 28 13.41 -16.00 11.06
CA LEU A 28 13.37 -16.95 12.17
C LEU A 28 12.00 -17.63 12.33
N ASN A 29 10.94 -17.09 11.71
CA ASN A 29 9.61 -17.69 11.70
C ASN A 29 8.95 -17.61 10.32
N PRO A 30 9.21 -18.60 9.44
CA PRO A 30 8.71 -18.62 8.07
C PRO A 30 7.18 -18.62 7.95
N LEU A 31 6.46 -19.16 8.95
CA LEU A 31 5.00 -19.16 8.96
C LEU A 31 4.46 -17.74 9.14
N LEU A 32 5.01 -17.00 10.10
CA LEU A 32 4.67 -15.61 10.33
C LEU A 32 4.99 -14.75 9.11
N TRP A 33 6.11 -15.00 8.44
CA TRP A 33 6.49 -14.34 7.19
C TRP A 33 5.44 -14.51 6.09
N LYS A 34 5.08 -15.76 5.78
CA LYS A 34 4.08 -16.08 4.75
C LYS A 34 2.74 -15.41 5.03
N GLU A 35 2.31 -15.47 6.29
CA GLU A 35 1.04 -14.89 6.72
C GLU A 35 1.06 -13.36 6.64
N GLY A 36 2.17 -12.72 7.01
CA GLY A 36 2.38 -11.28 6.82
C GLY A 36 2.24 -10.84 5.36
N ILE A 37 2.88 -11.56 4.43
CA ILE A 37 2.76 -11.30 2.98
C ILE A 37 1.31 -11.45 2.51
N ARG A 38 0.63 -12.53 2.94
CA ARG A 38 -0.77 -12.80 2.56
C ARG A 38 -1.68 -11.64 2.98
N ARG A 39 -1.55 -11.18 4.23
CA ARG A 39 -2.30 -10.03 4.78
C ARG A 39 -2.00 -8.75 4.00
N GLY A 40 -0.72 -8.49 3.71
CA GLY A 40 -0.30 -7.32 2.93
C GLY A 40 -0.99 -7.24 1.56
N LYS A 41 -1.00 -8.34 0.81
CA LYS A 41 -1.68 -8.41 -0.50
C LYS A 41 -3.17 -8.09 -0.40
N TYR A 42 -3.85 -8.68 0.60
CA TYR A 42 -5.28 -8.43 0.81
C TYR A 42 -5.56 -6.95 1.12
N ILE A 43 -4.81 -6.36 2.05
CA ILE A 43 -4.95 -4.95 2.44
C ILE A 43 -4.71 -4.02 1.24
N LEU A 44 -3.66 -4.26 0.46
CA LEU A 44 -3.35 -3.45 -0.72
C LEU A 44 -4.46 -3.53 -1.78
N ARG A 45 -5.00 -4.74 -2.03
CA ARG A 45 -6.14 -4.94 -2.94
C ARG A 45 -7.39 -4.19 -2.45
N ALA A 46 -7.69 -4.27 -1.15
CA ALA A 46 -8.82 -3.57 -0.56
C ALA A 46 -8.67 -2.03 -0.68
N ARG A 47 -7.45 -1.51 -0.45
CA ARG A 47 -7.14 -0.08 -0.65
C ARG A 47 -7.30 0.34 -2.10
N ALA A 48 -6.80 -0.46 -3.05
CA ALA A 48 -6.96 -0.19 -4.47
C ALA A 48 -8.42 -0.21 -4.93
N ALA A 49 -9.22 -1.16 -4.43
CA ALA A 49 -10.65 -1.24 -4.74
C ALA A 49 -11.42 -0.02 -4.22
N LYS A 50 -11.14 0.44 -2.99
CA LYS A 50 -11.71 1.67 -2.43
C LYS A 50 -11.31 2.91 -3.25
N GLY A 51 -10.05 2.98 -3.70
CA GLY A 51 -9.57 4.07 -4.56
C GLY A 51 -10.31 4.17 -5.89
N ARG A 52 -10.67 3.03 -6.52
CA ARG A 52 -11.45 3.02 -7.76
C ARG A 52 -12.90 3.47 -7.57
N GLN A 53 -13.51 3.15 -6.43
CA GLN A 53 -14.86 3.63 -6.09
C GLN A 53 -14.88 5.13 -5.80
N ALA A 54 -13.82 5.67 -5.20
CA ALA A 54 -13.68 7.11 -4.96
C ALA A 54 -13.35 7.91 -6.25
N GLY A 55 -12.68 7.29 -7.22
CA GLY A 55 -12.37 7.91 -8.53
C GLY A 55 -13.54 7.97 -9.52
N GLY A 56 -14.71 7.41 -9.18
CA GLY A 56 -15.89 7.39 -10.06
C GLY A 56 -16.69 8.70 -10.14
N LYS A 57 -16.31 9.76 -9.40
CA LYS A 57 -17.05 11.04 -9.35
C LYS A 57 -16.38 12.21 -10.10
N GLN A 58 -15.38 11.96 -10.94
CA GLN A 58 -14.69 13.03 -11.70
C GLN A 58 -14.70 12.81 -13.22
N ALA A 59 -15.64 12.03 -13.75
CA ALA A 59 -15.76 11.79 -15.19
C ALA A 59 -16.96 12.48 -15.85
N GLU A 60 -17.79 13.22 -15.11
CA GLU A 60 -19.07 13.78 -15.62
C GLU A 60 -19.07 15.31 -15.83
N GLU A 61 -17.91 15.96 -15.77
CA GLU A 61 -17.77 17.41 -16.01
C GLU A 61 -16.76 17.77 -17.12
N LEU A 62 -16.51 16.87 -18.08
CA LEU A 62 -15.77 17.28 -19.26
C LEU A 62 -16.75 17.84 -20.31
N PRO A 63 -16.63 19.14 -20.68
CA PRO A 63 -17.50 19.75 -21.67
C PRO A 63 -17.36 19.04 -23.02
N TRP A 64 -18.48 18.95 -23.74
CA TRP A 64 -18.63 18.27 -25.02
C TRP A 64 -17.64 18.72 -26.12
N ASN A 65 -16.96 19.84 -25.91
CA ASN A 65 -16.05 20.48 -26.86
C ASN A 65 -14.62 19.88 -26.88
N LEU A 66 -14.28 18.92 -26.01
CA LEU A 66 -12.99 18.21 -26.02
C LEU A 66 -13.06 16.79 -26.61
N LYS A 67 -14.20 16.36 -27.15
CA LYS A 67 -14.27 15.13 -27.96
C LYS A 67 -13.69 15.41 -29.35
N GLY A 68 -12.35 15.40 -29.41
CA GLY A 68 -11.59 15.50 -30.64
C GLY A 68 -12.04 14.49 -31.69
N GLY A 69 -12.11 14.95 -32.93
CA GLY A 69 -12.71 14.28 -34.07
C GLY A 69 -12.18 12.86 -34.32
N MET A 70 -13.12 11.97 -34.61
CA MET A 70 -12.90 10.75 -35.37
C MET A 70 -14.01 10.62 -36.42
N ARG A 71 -13.88 11.41 -37.49
CA ARG A 71 -13.92 11.03 -38.92
C ARG A 71 -14.19 12.25 -39.78
#